data_AF-A0A0C3E2W8-F1
#
_entry.id   AF-A0A0C3E2W8-F1
#
_cell.length_a   1.000
_cell.length_b   1.000
_cell.length_c   1.000
_cell.angle_alpha   90.00
_cell.angle_beta   90.00
_cell.angle_gamma   90.00
#
_symmetry.space_group_name_H-M   'P 1'
#
loop_
_entity.id
_entity.type
_entity.pdbx_description
1 polymer ?
#
loop_
_entity_poly.entity_id
_entity_poly.type
_entity_poly.pdbx_seq_one_letter_code
_entity_poly.pdbx_strand_id
1 'polypeptide(L)'
;TTCCNMRILKSQPDFSSQKPLVQEIIEAAGHTCLFLPKFHYELNFIEYFWGSVKKHLQDHADGSFNTLKANLLQALASVQLCTI
;
A
#
# COMPACT_ATOMS: atom_id res chain seq x y z
N THR A 1 -23.37 -16.10 -15.64
CA THR A 1 -22.71 -17.31 -16.17
C THR A 1 -21.25 -17.26 -15.78
N THR A 2 -20.85 -18.02 -14.77
CA THR A 2 -19.49 -18.05 -14.24
C THR A 2 -18.56 -18.59 -15.33
N CYS A 3 -17.70 -17.73 -15.88
CA CYS A 3 -16.80 -18.11 -16.98
C CYS A 3 -15.85 -19.24 -16.53
N CYS A 4 -16.20 -20.47 -16.92
CA CYS A 4 -15.47 -21.71 -16.62
C CYS A 4 -14.03 -21.66 -17.14
N ASN A 5 -13.78 -21.01 -18.27
CA ASN A 5 -12.44 -20.92 -18.87
C ASN A 5 -11.43 -20.18 -17.97
N MET A 6 -11.83 -19.09 -17.30
CA MET A 6 -10.91 -18.36 -16.44
C MET A 6 -10.48 -19.21 -15.23
N ARG A 7 -11.41 -19.99 -14.66
CA ARG A 7 -11.08 -20.91 -13.55
C ARG A 7 -10.15 -22.02 -14.03
N ILE A 8 -10.42 -22.61 -15.19
CA ILE A 8 -9.60 -23.67 -15.78
C ILE A 8 -8.17 -23.17 -16.07
N LEU A 9 -8.05 -21.97 -16.64
CA LEU A 9 -6.75 -21.34 -16.93
C LEU A 9 -5.97 -21.05 -15.64
N LYS A 10 -6.61 -20.45 -14.62
CA LYS A 10 -5.95 -20.18 -13.33
C LYS A 10 -5.47 -21.44 -12.61
N SER A 11 -6.15 -22.56 -12.82
CA SER A 11 -5.78 -23.85 -12.25
C SER A 11 -4.67 -24.58 -13.02
N GLN A 12 -4.24 -24.09 -14.18
CA GLN A 12 -3.12 -24.69 -14.89
C GLN A 12 -1.82 -24.51 -14.09
N PRO A 13 -0.90 -25.50 -14.08
CA PRO A 13 0.29 -25.44 -13.23
C PRO A 13 1.23 -24.27 -13.51
N ASP A 14 1.39 -23.89 -14.77
CA ASP A 14 2.17 -22.73 -15.21
C ASP A 14 1.57 -21.42 -14.68
N PHE A 15 0.25 -21.24 -14.81
CA PHE A 15 -0.43 -20.05 -14.29
C PHE A 15 -0.45 -19.97 -12.77
N SER A 16 -0.60 -21.11 -12.09
CA SER A 16 -0.62 -21.17 -10.62
C SER A 16 0.78 -20.94 -10.01
N SER A 17 1.84 -21.37 -10.71
CA SER A 17 3.23 -21.21 -10.26
C SER A 17 3.86 -19.87 -10.65
N GLN A 18 3.30 -19.18 -11.65
CA GLN A 18 3.82 -17.90 -12.11
C GLN A 18 3.67 -16.82 -11.03
N LYS A 19 4.79 -16.21 -10.65
CA LYS A 19 4.80 -15.04 -9.77
C LYS A 19 4.25 -13.81 -10.52
N PRO A 20 3.53 -12.91 -9.83
CA PRO A 20 3.21 -11.61 -10.41
C PRO A 20 4.48 -10.85 -10.79
N LEU A 21 4.48 -10.19 -11.94
CA LEU A 21 5.64 -9.39 -12.41
C LEU A 21 6.16 -8.41 -11.35
N VAL A 22 5.26 -7.79 -10.58
CA VAL A 22 5.64 -6.87 -9.50
C VAL A 22 6.43 -7.58 -8.40
N GLN A 23 6.06 -8.82 -8.04
CA GLN A 23 6.80 -9.61 -7.07
C GLN A 23 8.19 -9.94 -7.61
N GLU A 24 8.31 -10.33 -8.88
CA GLU A 24 9.60 -10.63 -9.51
C GLU A 24 10.54 -9.42 -9.50
N ILE A 25 10.04 -8.23 -9.84
CA ILE A 25 10.82 -6.98 -9.83
C ILE A 25 11.29 -6.62 -8.42
N ILE A 26 10.40 -6.73 -7.42
CA ILE A 26 10.73 -6.42 -6.02
C ILE A 26 11.78 -7.39 -5.48
N GLU A 27 11.60 -8.70 -5.74
CA GLU A 27 12.56 -9.72 -5.31
C GLU A 27 13.91 -9.60 -6.03
N ALA A 28 13.91 -9.27 -7.33
CA ALA A 28 15.14 -9.04 -8.11
C ALA A 28 15.93 -7.82 -7.59
N ALA A 29 15.25 -6.83 -7.00
CA ALA A 29 15.88 -5.70 -6.33
C ALA A 29 16.39 -6.02 -4.91
N GLY A 30 16.23 -7.27 -4.44
CA GLY A 30 16.66 -7.71 -3.10
C GLY A 30 15.66 -7.40 -1.98
N HIS A 31 14.42 -7.04 -2.32
CA HIS A 31 13.37 -6.74 -1.34
C HIS A 31 12.42 -7.92 -1.15
N THR A 32 11.71 -7.94 -0.02
CA THR A 32 10.65 -8.92 0.26
C THR A 32 9.27 -8.35 -0.08
N CYS A 33 8.49 -9.08 -0.88
CA CYS A 33 7.11 -8.70 -1.20
C CYS A 33 6.14 -9.23 -0.14
N LEU A 34 5.53 -8.33 0.65
CA LEU A 34 4.55 -8.69 1.67
C LEU A 34 3.13 -8.66 1.08
N PHE A 35 2.46 -9.81 1.05
CA PHE A 35 1.06 -9.92 0.63
C PHE A 35 0.12 -9.85 1.84
N LEU A 36 -0.62 -8.76 1.96
CA LEU A 36 -1.60 -8.57 3.03
C LEU A 36 -2.97 -9.17 2.66
N PRO A 37 -3.76 -9.63 3.65
CA PRO A 37 -5.12 -10.09 3.42
C PRO A 37 -5.99 -9.00 2.78
N LYS A 38 -6.83 -9.39 1.81
CA LYS A 38 -7.74 -8.44 1.15
C LYS A 38 -8.78 -7.95 2.14
N PHE A 39 -9.08 -6.65 2.09
CA PHE A 39 -10.08 -5.97 2.92
C PHE A 39 -9.76 -5.88 4.42
N HIS A 40 -8.50 -6.09 4.79
CA HIS A 40 -7.99 -5.92 6.16
C HIS A 40 -7.00 -4.75 6.22
N TYR A 41 -7.52 -3.53 6.06
CA TYR A 41 -6.70 -2.32 6.02
C TYR A 41 -6.04 -2.01 7.37
N GLU A 42 -6.61 -2.51 8.47
CA GLU A 42 -6.07 -2.43 9.82
C GLU A 42 -4.71 -3.11 9.97
N LEU A 43 -4.39 -4.07 9.09
CA LEU A 43 -3.10 -4.76 9.06
C LEU A 43 -2.06 -4.04 8.20
N ASN A 44 -2.46 -3.01 7.45
CA ASN A 44 -1.57 -2.27 6.58
C ASN A 44 -1.06 -1.01 7.29
N PHE A 45 0.18 -1.03 7.75
CA PHE A 45 0.81 0.08 8.47
C PHE A 45 0.70 1.43 7.75
N ILE A 46 0.67 1.43 6.40
CA ILE A 46 0.56 2.65 5.61
C ILE A 46 -0.74 3.43 5.88
N GLU A 47 -1.82 2.73 6.28
CA GLU A 47 -3.12 3.35 6.60
C GLU A 47 -3.03 4.15 7.90
N TYR A 48 -2.39 3.59 8.92
CA TYR A 48 -2.08 4.31 10.16
C TYR A 48 -1.20 5.53 9.87
N PHE A 49 -0.13 5.33 9.11
CA PHE A 49 0.82 6.38 8.76
C PHE A 49 0.11 7.56 8.08
N TRP A 50 -0.66 7.31 7.02
CA TRP A 50 -1.40 8.36 6.32
C TRP A 50 -2.53 8.96 7.14
N GLY A 51 -3.16 8.19 8.03
CA GLY A 51 -4.13 8.72 8.99
C GLY A 51 -3.51 9.78 9.89
N SER A 52 -2.31 9.53 10.42
CA SER A 52 -1.57 10.47 11.26
C SER A 52 -1.12 11.71 10.48
N VAL A 53 -0.56 11.53 9.27
CA VAL A 53 -0.19 12.65 8.38
C VAL A 53 -1.39 13.53 8.07
N LYS A 54 -2.54 12.93 7.74
CA LYS A 54 -3.76 13.68 7.41
C LYS A 54 -4.27 14.48 8.61
N LYS A 55 -4.23 13.89 9.80
CA LYS A 55 -4.58 14.60 11.04
C LYS A 55 -3.66 15.81 11.27
N HIS A 56 -2.35 15.62 11.15
CA HIS A 56 -1.40 16.73 11.28
C HIS A 56 -1.70 17.85 10.28
N LEU A 57 -1.92 17.51 9.00
CA LEU A 57 -2.26 18.49 7.97
C LEU A 57 -3.58 19.21 8.30
N GLN A 58 -4.58 18.50 8.80
CA GLN A 58 -5.86 19.11 9.19
C GLN A 58 -5.70 20.11 10.34
N ASP A 59 -4.82 19.82 11.30
CA ASP A 59 -4.56 20.70 12.45
C ASP A 59 -3.72 21.93 12.08
N HIS A 60 -2.95 21.88 10.98
CA HIS A 60 -1.93 22.90 10.63
C HIS A 60 -2.10 23.56 9.26
N ALA A 61 -3.06 23.13 8.44
CA ALA A 61 -3.33 23.69 7.11
C ALA A 61 -4.74 24.30 7.03
N ASP A 62 -4.89 25.31 6.18
CA ASP A 62 -6.16 26.02 5.94
C ASP A 62 -7.06 25.35 4.89
N GLY A 63 -6.70 24.14 4.46
CA GLY A 63 -7.39 23.40 3.39
C GLY A 63 -7.02 23.82 1.97
N SER A 64 -6.15 24.82 1.79
CA SER A 64 -5.62 25.17 0.47
C SER A 64 -4.51 24.21 0.04
N PHE A 65 -4.36 24.05 -1.28
CA PHE A 65 -3.29 23.22 -1.83
C PHE A 65 -1.89 23.76 -1.48
N ASN A 66 -1.73 25.09 -1.41
CA ASN A 66 -0.44 25.72 -1.12
C ASN A 66 0.02 25.42 0.31
N THR A 67 -0.87 25.54 1.29
CA THR A 67 -0.54 25.21 2.69
C THR A 67 -0.34 23.71 2.86
N LEU A 68 -1.15 22.88 2.21
CA LEU A 68 -0.93 21.43 2.20
C LEU A 68 0.46 21.08 1.66
N LYS A 69 0.87 21.68 0.54
CA LYS A 69 2.19 21.44 -0.06
C LYS A 69 3.32 21.93 0.83
N ALA A 70 3.16 23.09 1.48
CA ALA A 70 4.16 23.64 2.40
C ALA A 70 4.33 22.78 3.66
N ASN A 71 3.23 22.23 4.18
CA ASN A 71 3.21 21.48 5.44
C ASN A 71 3.43 19.97 5.27
N LEU A 72 3.38 19.43 4.04
CA LEU A 72 3.47 17.99 3.79
C LEU A 72 4.72 17.35 4.38
N LEU A 73 5.89 17.97 4.19
CA LEU A 73 7.16 17.42 4.69
C LEU A 73 7.19 17.38 6.23
N GLN A 74 6.64 18.39 6.90
CA GLN A 74 6.54 18.43 8.35
C GLN A 74 5.56 17.38 8.87
N ALA A 75 4.42 17.22 8.20
CA ALA A 75 3.43 16.20 8.52
C ALA A 75 4.02 14.78 8.39
N LEU A 76 4.77 14.50 7.31
CA LEU A 76 5.46 13.23 7.13
C LEU A 76 6.50 12.96 8.22
N ALA A 77 7.27 13.98 8.61
CA ALA A 77 8.27 13.88 9.68
C ALA A 77 7.66 13.74 11.09
N SER A 78 6.39 14.11 11.26
CA SER A 78 5.71 14.03 12.57
C SER A 78 5.34 12.61 12.99
N VAL A 79 5.31 11.66 12.06
CA VAL A 79 4.90 10.28 12.34
C VAL A 79 6.08 9.45 12.83
N GLN A 80 5.97 8.92 14.05
CA GLN A 80 6.97 8.01 14.60
C GLN A 80 6.84 6.61 13.96
N LEU A 81 7.95 6.10 13.43
CA LEU A 81 8.03 4.78 12.79
C LEU A 81 8.29 3.63 13.78
N CYS A 82 8.30 3.92 15.08
CA CYS A 82 8.67 2.99 16.14
C CYS A 82 7.69 1.83 16.35
N THR A 83 6.54 1.85 15.67
CA THR A 83 5.40 0.97 15.94
C THR A 83 5.20 -0.13 14.89
N ILE A 84 6.28 -0.56 14.21
CA ILE A 84 6.23 -1.72 13.29
C ILE A 84 6.40 -3.01 14.09
#